data_AF-A0A7L2BYS1-F1
#
_entry.id   AF-A0A7L2BYS1-F1
#
_cell.length_a   1.000
_cell.length_b   1.000
_cell.length_c   1.000
_cell.angle_alpha   90.00
_cell.angle_beta   90.00
_cell.angle_gamma   90.00
#
_symmetry.space_group_name_H-M   'P 1'
#
loop_
_entity.id
_entity.type
_entity.pdbx_description
1 polymer ?
#
loop_
_entity_poly.entity_id
_entity_poly.type
_entity_poly.pdbx_seq_one_letter_code
_entity_poly.pdbx_strand_id
1 'polypeptide(L)'
;RYVERVTALLRQKLLQAELLLAKGDALAERQRQALAEQEALEPKLQQLQERTKELQKLVRDTPKSPPRPPVLPPACAQPLLVPLQIEADISKRYGGRPVNLMGINL
;
A
#
# COMPACT_ATOMS: atom_id res chain seq x y z
N ARG A 1 22.50 -0.77 60.18
CA ARG A 1 23.17 -1.20 58.93
C ARG A 1 22.38 -2.23 58.11
N TYR A 2 22.05 -3.45 58.58
CA TYR A 2 21.26 -4.40 57.78
C TYR A 2 19.82 -3.91 57.54
N VAL A 3 19.13 -3.55 58.62
CA VAL A 3 17.74 -3.06 58.57
C VAL A 3 17.62 -1.89 57.60
N GLU A 4 18.50 -0.89 57.67
CA GLU A 4 18.50 0.27 56.76
C GLU A 4 18.60 -0.12 55.28
N ARG A 5 19.48 -1.08 54.93
CA ARG A 5 19.62 -1.57 53.55
C ARG A 5 18.36 -2.29 53.08
N VAL A 6 17.77 -3.10 53.95
CA VAL A 6 16.50 -3.80 53.66
C VAL A 6 15.37 -2.79 53.50
N THR A 7 15.27 -1.78 54.37
CA THR A 7 14.26 -0.73 54.26
C THR A 7 14.40 0.05 52.96
N ALA A 8 15.62 0.40 52.56
CA ALA A 8 15.88 1.08 51.29
C ALA A 8 15.49 0.21 50.08
N LEU A 9 15.86 -1.08 50.10
CA LEU A 9 15.51 -2.02 49.04
C LEU A 9 14.00 -2.21 48.92
N LEU A 10 13.29 -2.38 50.03
CA LEU A 10 11.84 -2.55 50.04
C LEU A 10 11.14 -1.30 49.49
N ARG A 11 11.58 -0.10 49.90
CA ARG A 11 11.05 1.16 49.33
C ARG A 11 11.27 1.23 47.82
N GLN A 12 12.45 0.85 47.34
CA GLN A 12 12.74 0.81 45.90
C GLN A 12 11.82 -0.17 45.16
N LYS A 13 11.56 -1.35 45.75
CA LYS A 13 10.66 -2.35 45.17
C LYS A 13 9.22 -1.89 45.11
N LEU A 14 8.74 -1.18 46.14
CA LEU A 14 7.41 -0.58 46.13
C LEU A 14 7.27 0.45 45.01
N LEU A 15 8.23 1.38 44.88
CA LEU A 15 8.22 2.36 43.79
C LEU A 15 8.25 1.71 42.41
N GLN A 16 9.02 0.63 42.24
CA GLN A 16 9.03 -0.15 40.99
C GLN A 16 7.66 -0.77 40.69
N ALA A 17 6.99 -1.34 41.70
CA ALA A 17 5.67 -1.94 41.55
C ALA A 17 4.62 -0.89 41.20
N GLU A 18 4.59 0.25 41.88
CA GLU A 18 3.68 1.37 41.60
C GLU A 18 3.84 1.86 40.15
N LEU A 19 5.08 2.01 39.68
CA LEU A 19 5.37 2.43 38.31
C LEU A 19 4.91 1.38 37.29
N LEU A 20 5.05 0.09 37.58
CA LEU A 20 4.56 -0.98 36.71
C LEU A 20 3.03 -1.01 36.65
N LEU A 21 2.34 -0.77 37.76
CA LEU A 21 0.89 -0.65 37.79
C LEU A 21 0.41 0.52 36.92
N ALA A 22 0.99 1.72 37.10
CA ALA A 22 0.66 2.88 36.29
C ALA A 22 0.90 2.65 34.78
N LYS A 23 1.95 1.92 34.41
CA LYS A 23 2.18 1.50 33.02
C LYS A 23 1.12 0.51 32.52
N GLY A 24 0.71 -0.42 33.37
CA GLY A 24 -0.37 -1.37 33.07
C GLY A 24 -1.67 -0.65 32.76
N ASP A 25 -2.06 0.32 33.60
CA ASP A 25 -3.27 1.12 33.41
C ASP A 25 -3.22 1.91 32.09
N ALA A 26 -2.10 2.58 31.81
CA ALA A 26 -1.92 3.31 30.56
C ALA A 26 -2.01 2.40 29.31
N LEU A 27 -1.50 1.17 29.40
CA LEU A 27 -1.64 0.19 28.31
C LEU A 27 -3.09 -0.28 28.16
N ALA A 28 -3.80 -0.52 29.26
CA ALA A 28 -5.21 -0.91 29.24
C ALA A 28 -6.09 0.19 28.61
N GLU A 29 -5.83 1.45 28.93
CA GLU A 29 -6.50 2.60 28.30
C GLU A 29 -6.25 2.65 26.80
N ARG A 30 -4.99 2.52 26.36
CA ARG A 30 -4.64 2.49 24.92
C ARG A 30 -5.29 1.32 24.20
N GLN A 31 -5.36 0.15 24.84
CA GLN A 31 -6.05 -1.00 24.28
C GLN A 31 -7.54 -0.72 24.08
N ARG A 32 -8.20 -0.13 25.08
CA ARG A 32 -9.62 0.27 24.96
C ARG A 32 -9.83 1.29 23.85
N GLN A 33 -8.94 2.28 23.71
CA GLN A 33 -9.00 3.25 22.62
C GLN A 33 -8.88 2.56 21.25
N ALA A 34 -7.90 1.68 21.08
CA ALA A 34 -7.70 0.93 19.84
C ALA A 34 -8.92 0.06 19.49
N LEU A 35 -9.55 -0.57 20.48
CA LEU A 35 -10.79 -1.34 20.28
C LEU A 35 -11.95 -0.43 19.89
N ALA A 36 -12.14 0.70 20.55
CA ALA A 36 -13.19 1.66 20.19
C ALA A 36 -12.98 2.24 18.77
N GLU A 37 -11.73 2.50 18.37
CA GLU A 37 -11.39 2.90 17.01
C GLU A 37 -11.73 1.80 16.00
N GLN A 38 -11.44 0.53 16.32
CA GLN A 38 -11.83 -0.61 15.48
C GLN A 38 -13.35 -0.70 15.34
N GLU A 39 -14.08 -0.70 16.45
CA GLU A 39 -15.55 -0.74 16.48
C GLU A 39 -16.17 0.42 15.69
N ALA A 40 -15.59 1.62 15.72
CA ALA A 40 -16.05 2.76 14.93
C ALA A 40 -15.81 2.59 13.42
N LEU A 41 -14.79 1.81 13.02
CA LEU A 41 -14.43 1.56 11.63
C LEU A 41 -15.13 0.33 11.02
N GLU A 42 -15.44 -0.68 11.82
CA GLU A 42 -16.19 -1.88 11.41
C GLU A 42 -17.48 -1.58 10.62
N PRO A 43 -18.38 -0.66 11.03
CA PRO A 43 -19.61 -0.40 10.28
C PRO A 43 -19.34 0.23 8.91
N LYS A 44 -18.28 1.04 8.78
CA LYS A 44 -17.87 1.61 7.49
C LYS A 44 -17.33 0.52 6.56
N LEU A 45 -16.55 -0.42 7.10
CA LEU A 45 -16.07 -1.57 6.35
C LEU A 45 -17.22 -2.45 5.86
N GLN A 46 -18.20 -2.74 6.73
CA GLN A 46 -19.40 -3.50 6.36
C GLN A 46 -20.18 -2.81 5.24
N GLN A 47 -20.43 -1.50 5.36
CA GLN A 47 -21.11 -0.72 4.33
C GLN A 47 -20.36 -0.78 2.98
N LEU A 48 -19.03 -0.62 2.99
CA LEU A 48 -18.21 -0.73 1.77
C LEU A 48 -18.28 -2.14 1.15
N GLN A 49 -18.28 -3.19 1.98
CA GLN A 49 -18.42 -4.57 1.49
C GLN A 49 -19.78 -4.79 0.84
N GLU A 50 -20.87 -4.30 1.45
CA GLU A 50 -22.22 -4.37 0.89
C GLU A 50 -22.31 -3.65 -0.45
N ARG A 51 -21.81 -2.42 -0.53
CA ARG A 51 -21.76 -1.65 -1.78
C ARG A 51 -20.94 -2.35 -2.85
N THR A 52 -19.84 -2.99 -2.47
CA THR A 52 -19.02 -3.77 -3.41
C THR A 52 -19.79 -4.97 -3.96
N LYS A 53 -20.57 -5.68 -3.12
CA LYS A 53 -21.41 -6.79 -3.55
C LYS A 53 -22.54 -6.33 -4.48
N GLU A 54 -23.20 -5.22 -4.17
CA GLU A 54 -24.23 -4.62 -5.02
C GLU A 54 -23.66 -4.25 -6.40
N LEU A 55 -22.52 -3.56 -6.43
CA LEU A 55 -21.83 -3.20 -7.66
C LEU A 55 -21.41 -4.45 -8.45
N GLN A 56 -20.92 -5.49 -7.77
CA GLN A 56 -20.54 -6.74 -8.42
C GLN A 56 -21.73 -7.46 -9.04
N LYS A 57 -22.91 -7.44 -8.39
CA LYS A 57 -24.15 -7.94 -8.98
C LYS A 57 -24.50 -7.15 -10.24
N LEU A 58 -24.49 -5.81 -10.17
CA LEU A 58 -24.79 -4.96 -11.32
C LEU A 58 -23.83 -5.21 -12.49
N VAL A 59 -22.53 -5.37 -12.25
CA VAL A 59 -21.55 -5.71 -13.29
C VAL A 59 -21.79 -7.11 -13.88
N ARG A 60 -22.26 -8.06 -13.06
CA ARG A 60 -22.59 -9.41 -13.53
C ARG A 60 -23.87 -9.43 -14.37
N ASP A 61 -24.85 -8.60 -13.99
CA ASP A 61 -26.15 -8.49 -14.63
C ASP A 61 -26.10 -7.61 -15.89
N THR A 62 -25.13 -6.68 -15.99
CA THR A 62 -24.81 -6.05 -17.28
C THR A 62 -24.31 -7.12 -18.25
N PRO A 63 -24.87 -7.23 -19.47
CA PRO A 63 -24.34 -8.16 -20.46
C PRO A 63 -22.87 -7.82 -20.67
N LYS A 64 -21.99 -8.75 -20.30
CA LYS A 64 -20.54 -8.70 -20.56
C LYS A 64 -20.35 -8.10 -21.94
N SER A 65 -19.72 -6.92 -22.03
CA SER A 65 -19.17 -6.47 -23.29
C SER A 65 -18.39 -7.65 -23.88
N PRO A 66 -18.59 -7.98 -25.17
CA PRO A 66 -17.99 -9.16 -25.78
C PRO A 66 -16.50 -9.20 -25.40
N PRO A 67 -15.97 -10.39 -25.06
CA PRO A 67 -14.58 -10.51 -24.65
C PRO A 67 -13.75 -9.75 -25.67
N ARG A 68 -13.01 -8.71 -25.22
CA ARG A 68 -12.03 -8.09 -26.11
C ARG A 68 -11.22 -9.26 -26.67
N PRO A 69 -11.17 -9.40 -28.01
CA PRO A 69 -10.44 -10.51 -28.61
C PRO A 69 -9.06 -10.55 -27.96
N PRO A 70 -8.48 -11.75 -27.75
CA PRO A 70 -7.13 -11.84 -27.27
C PRO A 70 -6.31 -10.87 -28.10
N VAL A 71 -5.63 -9.92 -27.45
CA VAL A 71 -4.64 -9.09 -28.13
C VAL A 71 -3.59 -10.11 -28.54
N LEU A 72 -3.78 -10.67 -29.74
CA LEU A 72 -2.80 -11.52 -30.37
C LEU A 72 -1.50 -10.73 -30.31
N PRO A 73 -0.40 -11.32 -29.81
CA PRO A 73 0.89 -10.69 -29.98
C PRO A 73 1.01 -10.38 -31.49
N PRO A 74 1.49 -9.19 -31.89
CA PRO A 74 1.67 -8.84 -33.30
C PRO A 74 2.84 -9.66 -33.88
N ALA A 75 2.66 -10.98 -33.95
CA ALA A 75 3.42 -11.86 -34.78
C ALA A 75 2.74 -11.82 -36.15
N CYS A 76 3.44 -11.19 -37.11
CA CYS A 76 3.15 -11.24 -38.54
C CYS A 76 2.09 -10.24 -39.05
N ALA A 77 2.26 -8.94 -38.81
CA ALA A 77 1.86 -7.91 -39.77
C ALA A 77 2.66 -6.63 -39.56
N GLN A 78 3.89 -6.64 -40.09
CA GLN A 78 4.76 -5.49 -40.39
C GLN A 78 5.22 -4.69 -39.15
N PRO A 79 6.54 -4.61 -38.85
CA PRO A 79 7.02 -3.54 -37.98
C PRO A 79 6.69 -2.23 -38.69
N LEU A 80 5.68 -1.52 -38.19
CA LEU A 80 5.48 -0.13 -38.56
C LEU A 80 6.82 0.56 -38.24
N LEU A 81 7.50 0.91 -39.31
CA LEU A 81 8.76 1.63 -39.40
C LEU A 81 8.57 3.07 -38.89
N VAL A 82 7.97 3.26 -37.71
CA VAL A 82 7.68 4.58 -37.15
C VAL A 82 8.84 5.13 -36.31
N PRO A 83 9.56 4.33 -35.48
CA PRO A 83 10.68 4.89 -34.72
C PRO A 83 11.86 5.27 -35.64
N LEU A 84 12.19 4.42 -36.62
CA LEU A 84 13.32 4.64 -37.53
C LEU A 84 13.14 5.88 -38.43
N GLN A 85 11.91 6.20 -38.83
CA GLN A 85 11.65 7.40 -39.65
C GLN A 85 11.85 8.70 -38.84
N ILE A 86 11.47 8.68 -37.55
CA ILE A 86 11.60 9.83 -36.64
C ILE A 86 13.07 10.06 -36.27
N GLU A 87 13.82 9.00 -35.94
CA GLU A 87 15.26 9.08 -35.68
C GLU A 87 16.03 9.59 -36.91
N ALA A 88 15.67 9.11 -38.11
CA ALA A 88 16.29 9.57 -39.35
C ALA A 88 15.99 11.06 -39.65
N ASP A 89 14.78 11.55 -39.35
CA ASP A 89 14.44 12.97 -39.57
C ASP A 89 15.15 13.88 -38.55
N ILE A 90 15.21 13.47 -37.27
CA ILE A 90 15.90 14.22 -36.22
C ILE A 90 17.42 14.19 -36.46
N SER A 91 17.98 13.04 -36.83
CA SER A 91 19.42 12.91 -37.12
C SER A 91 19.85 13.82 -38.27
N LYS A 92 19.04 13.94 -39.33
CA LYS A 92 19.30 14.89 -40.43
C LYS A 92 19.31 16.35 -39.98
N ARG A 93 18.43 16.73 -39.05
CA ARG A 93 18.39 18.08 -38.46
C ARG A 93 19.59 18.38 -37.56
N TYR A 94 20.25 17.36 -37.01
CA TYR A 94 21.41 17.47 -36.11
C TYR A 94 22.70 16.82 -36.68
N GLY A 95 22.90 16.91 -38.00
CA GLY A 95 24.19 16.60 -38.63
C GLY A 95 24.54 15.10 -38.71
N GLY A 96 23.55 14.22 -38.80
CA GLY A 96 23.74 12.78 -39.02
C GLY A 96 24.21 12.01 -37.79
N ARG A 97 24.10 12.59 -36.58
CA ARG A 97 24.44 11.89 -35.33
C ARG A 97 23.27 11.01 -34.87
N PRO A 98 23.52 9.79 -34.37
CA PRO A 98 22.46 8.93 -33.84
C PRO A 98 21.85 9.57 -32.59
N VAL A 99 20.52 9.57 -32.49
CA VAL A 99 19.78 10.18 -31.38
C VAL A 99 18.99 9.09 -30.66
N ASN A 100 19.30 8.88 -29.39
CA ASN A 100 18.60 7.92 -28.55
C ASN A 100 17.34 8.54 -27.98
N LEU A 101 16.19 8.21 -28.56
CA LEU A 101 14.91 8.64 -28.05
C LEU A 101 14.51 7.68 -26.92
N MET A 102 14.52 8.18 -25.67
CA MET A 102 13.97 7.48 -24.50
C MET A 102 14.79 6.29 -23.95
N GLY A 103 16.12 6.41 -23.88
CA GLY A 103 16.94 5.57 -22.98
C GLY A 103 16.93 4.06 -23.25
N ILE A 104 16.47 3.62 -24.43
CA ILE A 104 16.59 2.24 -24.87
C ILE A 104 17.96 2.13 -25.55
N ASN A 105 18.94 1.62 -24.81
CA ASN A 105 20.19 1.17 -25.42
C ASN A 105 19.87 -0.11 -26.20
N LEU A 106 20.09 -0.11 -27.52
CA LEU A 106 20.18 -1.34 -28.32
C LEU A 106 21.59 -1.93 -28.19
#